data_AF-A0A1H3GFL6-F1
#
_entry.id   AF-A0A1H3GFL6-F1
#
_cell.length_a   1.000
_cell.length_b   1.000
_cell.length_c   1.000
_cell.angle_alpha   90.00
_cell.angle_beta   90.00
_cell.angle_gamma   90.00
#
_symmetry.space_group_name_H-M   'P 1'
#
loop_
_entity.id
_entity.type
_entity.pdbx_description
1 polymer ?
#
loop_
_entity_poly.entity_id
_entity_poly.type
_entity_poly.pdbx_seq_one_letter_code
_entity_poly.pdbx_strand_id
1 'polypeptide(L)' 'MLLKTEVDAMVQELPAPFIAALLVQYPMGALVYLDARRLGVENPATYGLGIIVPAAGFIVGLYYVSERRTLPTQGGED' A
#
# COMPACT_ATOMS: atom_id res chain seq x y z
N MET A 1 -18.65 -5.07 -12.69
CA MET A 1 -18.86 -3.68 -13.18
C MET A 1 -18.92 -2.70 -12.01
N LEU A 2 -19.71 -2.95 -10.95
CA LEU A 2 -19.73 -2.14 -9.71
C LEU A 2 -18.34 -1.93 -9.08
N LEU A 3 -17.54 -3.01 -8.92
CA LEU A 3 -16.21 -2.93 -8.29
C LEU A 3 -15.25 -1.96 -9.01
N LYS A 4 -15.33 -1.88 -10.34
CA LYS A 4 -14.48 -0.98 -11.11
C LYS A 4 -14.87 0.49 -10.87
N THR A 5 -16.17 0.77 -10.77
CA THR A 5 -16.68 2.12 -10.51
C THR A 5 -16.29 2.63 -9.14
N GLU A 6 -16.35 1.77 -8.11
CA GLU A 6 -15.93 2.13 -6.75
C GLU A 6 -14.42 2.38 -6.65
N VAL A 7 -13.61 1.56 -7.33
CA VAL A 7 -12.16 1.75 -7.41
C VAL A 7 -11.81 3.02 -8.17
N ASP A 8 -12.47 3.30 -9.30
CA ASP A 8 -12.24 4.51 -10.09
C ASP A 8 -12.59 5.78 -9.28
N ALA A 9 -13.68 5.75 -8.49
CA ALA A 9 -14.05 6.85 -7.59
C ALA A 9 -13.01 7.05 -6.47
N MET A 10 -12.58 5.96 -5.82
CA MET A 10 -11.55 6.03 -4.80
C MET A 10 -10.23 6.59 -5.34
N VAL A 11 -9.82 6.20 -6.56
CA VAL A 11 -8.61 6.71 -7.21
C VAL A 11 -8.71 8.19 -7.56
N GLN A 12 -9.88 8.69 -7.96
CA GLN A 12 -10.09 10.11 -8.22
C GLN A 12 -9.98 10.98 -6.96
N GLU A 13 -10.24 10.41 -5.78
CA GLU A 13 -10.06 11.11 -4.50
C GLU A 13 -8.60 11.09 -4.01
N LEU A 14 -7.74 10.26 -4.59
CA LEU A 14 -6.32 10.22 -4.21
C LEU A 14 -5.59 11.46 -4.74
N PRO A 15 -4.73 12.09 -3.92
CA PRO A 15 -3.94 13.22 -4.38
C PRO A 15 -2.97 12.77 -5.48
N ALA A 16 -2.84 13.56 -6.55
CA ALA A 16 -1.99 13.23 -7.70
C ALA A 16 -0.53 12.83 -7.34
N PRO A 17 0.14 13.44 -6.34
CA PRO A 17 1.46 12.99 -5.89
C PRO A 17 1.48 11.54 -5.38
N PHE A 18 0.40 11.08 -4.75
CA PHE A 18 0.29 9.72 -4.25
C PHE A 18 0.16 8.71 -5.39
N ILE A 19 -0.67 9.02 -6.39
CA ILE A 19 -0.79 8.20 -7.61
C ILE A 19 0.57 8.13 -8.33
N ALA A 20 1.24 9.26 -8.48
CA ALA A 20 2.58 9.31 -9.09
C ALA A 20 3.60 8.48 -8.31
N ALA A 21 3.57 8.53 -6.98
CA ALA A 21 4.43 7.71 -6.13
C ALA A 21 4.18 6.21 -6.37
N LEU A 22 2.92 5.76 -6.41
CA LEU A 22 2.59 4.35 -6.71
C LEU A 22 3.10 3.93 -8.09
N LEU A 23 2.89 4.76 -9.11
CA LEU A 23 3.35 4.49 -10.47
C LEU A 23 4.88 4.34 -10.59
N VAL A 24 5.65 4.97 -9.70
CA VAL A 24 7.11 4.83 -9.65
C VAL A 24 7.51 3.65 -8.75
N GLN A 25 6.85 3.49 -7.61
CA GLN A 25 7.18 2.51 -6.58
C GLN A 25 7.00 1.07 -7.05
N TYR A 26 5.93 0.75 -7.79
CA TYR A 26 5.71 -0.60 -8.31
C TYR A 26 6.79 -1.03 -9.33
N PRO A 27 7.11 -0.24 -10.38
CA PRO A 27 8.22 -0.53 -11.28
C PRO A 27 9.57 -0.63 -10.57
N MET A 28 9.87 0.28 -9.64
CA MET A 28 11.13 0.20 -8.89
C MET A 28 11.23 -1.07 -8.05
N GLY A 29 10.15 -1.44 -7.34
CA GLY A 29 10.10 -2.70 -6.59
C GLY A 29 10.32 -3.93 -7.48
N ALA A 30 9.75 -3.93 -8.68
CA ALA A 30 9.96 -5.00 -9.66
C ALA A 30 11.41 -5.04 -10.17
N LEU A 31 12.01 -3.90 -10.49
CA LEU A 31 13.42 -3.81 -10.93
C LEU A 31 14.37 -4.33 -9.86
N VAL A 32 14.18 -3.91 -8.61
CA VAL A 32 15.02 -4.33 -7.47
C VAL A 32 14.85 -5.81 -7.19
N TYR A 33 13.63 -6.35 -7.28
CA TYR A 33 13.41 -7.78 -7.17
C TYR A 33 14.14 -8.57 -8.26
N LEU A 34 14.05 -8.13 -9.52
CA LEU A 34 14.74 -8.77 -10.64
C LEU A 34 16.26 -8.71 -10.49
N ASP A 35 16.79 -7.59 -10.02
CA ASP A 35 18.21 -7.41 -9.75
C ASP A 35 18.69 -8.32 -8.61
N ALA A 36 17.98 -8.35 -7.48
CA ALA A 36 18.29 -9.25 -6.37
C ALA A 36 18.21 -10.74 -6.77
N ARG A 37 17.29 -11.11 -7.67
CA ARG A 37 17.26 -12.45 -8.25
C ARG A 37 18.49 -12.75 -9.11
N ARG A 38 18.94 -11.78 -9.92
CA ARG A 38 20.15 -11.93 -10.75
C ARG A 38 21.41 -12.10 -9.90
N LEU A 39 21.45 -11.44 -8.74
CA LEU A 39 22.56 -11.53 -7.78
C LEU A 39 22.54 -12.80 -6.92
N GLY A 40 21.50 -13.63 -7.01
CA GLY A 40 21.40 -14.86 -6.22
C GLY A 40 21.18 -14.63 -4.72
N VAL A 41 20.59 -13.50 -4.34
CA VAL A 41 20.30 -13.19 -2.93
C VAL A 41 19.28 -14.18 -2.38
N GLU A 42 19.45 -14.62 -1.13
CA GLU A 42 18.65 -15.68 -0.51
C GLU A 42 17.14 -15.37 -0.45
N ASN A 43 16.77 -14.09 -0.31
CA ASN A 43 15.38 -13.65 -0.33
C ASN A 43 15.20 -12.34 -1.14
N PRO A 44 15.10 -12.43 -2.48
CA PRO A 44 14.95 -11.27 -3.36
C PRO A 44 13.64 -10.53 -3.12
N ALA A 45 12.61 -11.23 -2.66
CA ALA A 45 11.28 -10.66 -2.39
C ALA A 45 11.35 -9.59 -1.30
N THR A 46 12.19 -9.76 -0.27
CA THR A 46 12.36 -8.75 0.79
C THR A 46 12.74 -7.38 0.24
N TYR A 47 13.60 -7.32 -0.77
CA TYR A 47 14.07 -6.06 -1.34
C TYR A 47 13.00 -5.37 -2.20
N GLY A 48 12.28 -6.14 -3.03
CA GLY A 48 11.17 -5.59 -3.81
C GLY A 48 9.98 -5.18 -2.93
N LEU A 49 9.62 -6.02 -1.95
CA LEU A 49 8.54 -5.75 -1.01
C LEU A 49 8.89 -4.61 -0.05
N GLY A 50 10.16 -4.44 0.34
CA GLY A 50 10.61 -3.30 1.13
C GLY A 50 10.31 -1.96 0.43
N ILE A 51 10.22 -1.94 -0.90
CA ILE A 51 9.82 -0.78 -1.68
C ILE A 51 8.29 -0.66 -1.75
N ILE A 52 7.54 -1.75 -1.90
CA ILE A 52 6.08 -1.71 -2.11
C ILE A 52 5.28 -1.57 -0.79
N VAL A 53 5.70 -2.26 0.27
CA VAL A 53 5.02 -2.31 1.57
C VAL A 53 4.78 -0.94 2.22
N PRO A 54 5.70 0.05 2.14
CA PRO A 54 5.46 1.38 2.69
C PRO A 54 4.17 2.05 2.18
N ALA A 55 3.81 1.87 0.91
CA ALA A 55 2.56 2.41 0.38
C ALA A 55 1.34 1.67 0.94
N ALA A 56 1.42 0.34 1.06
CA ALA A 56 0.36 -0.45 1.67
C ALA A 56 0.16 -0.05 3.15
N GLY A 57 1.25 0.12 3.89
CA GLY A 57 1.21 0.60 5.29
C GLY A 57 0.61 2.00 5.42
N PHE A 58 0.89 2.90 4.47
CA PHE A 58 0.28 4.23 4.45
C PHE A 58 -1.24 4.16 4.25
N ILE A 59 -1.72 3.34 3.31
CA ILE A 59 -3.15 3.14 3.06
C ILE A 59 -3.84 2.56 4.30
N VAL A 60 -3.27 1.51 4.90
CA VAL A 60 -3.79 0.91 6.14
C VAL A 60 -3.81 1.93 7.27
N GLY A 61 -2.77 2.77 7.38
CA GLY A 61 -2.70 3.85 8.36
C GLY A 61 -3.82 4.87 8.19
N LEU A 62 -4.10 5.32 6.95
CA LEU A 62 -5.21 6.22 6.65
C LEU A 62 -6.56 5.59 7.01
N TYR A 63 -6.78 4.33 6.61
CA TYR A 63 -8.00 3.60 6.94
C TYR A 63 -8.19 3.41 8.45
N TYR A 64 -7.12 3.05 9.17
CA TYR A 64 -7.15 2.97 10.62
C TYR A 64 -7.50 4.34 11.23
N VAL A 65 -6.90 5.43 10.75
CA VAL A 65 -7.19 6.78 11.24
C VAL A 65 -8.64 7.21 10.97
N SER A 66 -9.23 6.83 9.84
CA SER A 66 -10.64 7.14 9.54
C SER A 66 -11.60 6.36 10.42
N GLU A 67 -11.31 5.08 10.69
CA GLU A 67 -12.23 4.18 11.38
C GLU A 67 -11.95 4.06 12.89
N ARG A 68 -10.82 4.53 13.41
CA ARG A 68 -10.40 4.29 14.82
C ARG A 68 -11.43 4.69 15.89
N ARG A 69 -12.36 5.59 15.58
CA ARG A 69 -13.40 6.06 16.51
C ARG A 69 -14.62 5.14 16.58
N THR A 70 -14.82 4.27 15.61
CA THR A 70 -15.92 3.30 15.54
C THR A 70 -15.45 1.89 15.95
N LEU A 71 -14.14 1.70 16.11
CA LEU A 71 -13.57 0.41 16.51
C LEU A 71 -13.99 0.03 17.94
N PRO A 72 -14.32 -1.26 18.19
CA PRO A 72 -14.61 -1.75 19.52
C PRO A 72 -13.42 -1.50 20.44
N THR A 73 -13.63 -0.76 21.54
CA THR A 73 -12.60 -0.48 22.54
C THR A 73 -12.87 -1.35 23.77
N GLN A 74 -11.83 -1.90 24.40
CA GLN A 74 -11.96 -2.78 25.58
C GLN A 74 -12.35 -2.03 26.88
N GLY A 75 -13.25 -1.04 26.82
CA GLY A 75 -13.57 -0.16 27.95
C GLY A 75 -15.00 0.37 27.96
N GLY A 76 -15.96 -0.44 27.53
CA GLY A 76 -17.40 -0.14 27.66
C GLY A 76 -18.04 -0.96 28.78
N GLU A 77 -17.73 -0.63 30.03
CA GLU A 77 -18.61 -0.83 31.18
C GLU A 77 -18.98 0.58 31.66
N ASP A 78 -20.14 1.08 31.22
CA ASP A 78 -20.87 2.20 31.84
C ASP A 78 -22.37 1.86 31.81
#